data_AF-A0A016VL29-F1
#
_entry.id   AF-A0A016VL29-F1
#
_cell.length_a   1.000
_cell.length_b   1.000
_cell.length_c   1.000
_cell.angle_alpha   90.00
_cell.angle_beta   90.00
_cell.angle_gamma   90.00
#
_symmetry.space_group_name_H-M   'P 1'
#
loop_
_entity.id
_entity.type
_entity.pdbx_description
1 polymer ?
#
loop_
_entity_poly.entity_id
_entity_poly.type
_entity_poly.pdbx_seq_one_letter_code
_entity_poly.pdbx_strand_id
1 'polypeptide(L)'
;MATYRFSSMSLPSRPAALVQQTTRKPAQQSQEGNKKPFMTIRGEWNNVMMAKPAYGDEYLFIDVRAQPEMKKECVPVMQQGERESRRLWRHVTAALLRNRINIATTAKRMIEQRQRAEAKQRLETGERWKTRYFSLAPDERWLYNEPLEERI
;
A
#
# COMPACT_ATOMS: atom_id res chain seq x y z
N MET A 1 0.37 10.28 -18.01
CA MET A 1 0.19 8.91 -17.46
C MET A 1 1.56 8.27 -17.25
N ALA A 2 1.83 7.72 -16.06
CA ALA A 2 3.07 6.97 -15.80
C ALA A 2 2.87 5.48 -16.06
N THR A 3 3.86 4.83 -16.66
CA THR A 3 3.92 3.38 -16.85
C THR A 3 5.06 2.82 -15.99
N TYR A 4 4.75 1.83 -15.17
CA TYR A 4 5.70 1.19 -14.26
C TYR A 4 5.96 -0.24 -14.69
N ARG A 5 7.23 -0.65 -14.70
CA ARG A 5 7.64 -2.04 -14.84
C ARG A 5 8.56 -2.40 -13.69
N PHE A 6 8.13 -3.39 -12.91
CA PHE A 6 8.92 -3.99 -11.84
C PHE A 6 9.52 -5.30 -12.36
N SER A 7 10.80 -5.53 -12.06
CA SER A 7 11.48 -6.78 -12.41
C SER A 7 12.19 -7.35 -11.19
N SER A 8 11.97 -8.64 -10.92
CA SER A 8 12.77 -9.43 -9.99
C SER A 8 13.86 -10.15 -10.78
N MET A 9 15.12 -9.72 -10.64
CA MET A 9 16.24 -10.53 -11.11
C MET A 9 16.63 -11.53 -10.01
N SER A 10 16.48 -12.83 -10.26
CA SER A 10 17.01 -13.87 -9.38
C SER A 10 18.49 -14.09 -9.69
N LEU A 11 19.37 -13.24 -9.17
CA LEU A 11 20.80 -13.53 -9.11
C LEU A 11 21.14 -14.15 -7.75
N PRO A 12 22.03 -15.16 -7.68
CA PRO A 12 22.25 -15.99 -6.49
C PRO A 12 22.78 -15.25 -5.26
N SER A 13 23.16 -13.97 -5.36
CA SER A 13 23.71 -13.20 -4.23
C SER A 13 22.91 -11.98 -3.79
N ARG A 14 21.93 -11.47 -4.56
CA ARG A 14 21.08 -10.32 -4.16
C ARG A 14 19.76 -10.25 -4.94
N PRO A 15 18.58 -10.17 -4.28
CA PRO A 15 17.35 -9.76 -4.96
C PRO A 15 17.38 -8.23 -5.17
N ALA A 16 17.92 -7.80 -6.32
CA ALA A 16 17.76 -6.41 -6.78
C ALA A 16 16.38 -6.27 -7.42
N ALA A 17 15.52 -5.45 -6.83
CA ALA A 17 14.20 -5.18 -7.36
C ALA A 17 14.29 -3.92 -8.23
N LEU A 18 14.53 -4.15 -9.52
CA LEU A 18 14.73 -3.11 -10.51
C LEU A 18 13.39 -2.49 -10.89
N VAL A 19 13.31 -1.16 -10.83
CA VAL A 19 12.15 -0.39 -11.32
C VAL A 19 12.55 0.35 -12.58
N GLN A 20 11.72 0.21 -13.60
CA GLN A 20 11.71 1.11 -14.74
C GLN A 20 10.38 1.86 -14.74
N GLN A 21 10.41 3.13 -14.40
CA GLN A 21 9.25 4.01 -14.50
C GLN A 21 9.43 4.94 -15.70
N THR A 22 8.38 5.03 -16.50
CA THR A 22 8.33 5.86 -17.69
C THR A 22 7.14 6.80 -17.56
N THR A 23 7.37 8.10 -17.38
CA THR A 23 6.28 9.05 -17.19
C THR A 23 5.98 9.78 -18.50
N ARG A 24 4.70 9.82 -18.90
CA ARG A 24 4.17 10.59 -20.03
C ARG A 24 3.41 11.81 -19.53
N LYS A 25 3.44 12.92 -20.28
CA LYS A 25 2.68 14.13 -19.94
C LYS A 25 1.18 13.80 -19.73
N PRO A 26 0.46 14.53 -18.86
CA PRO A 26 -0.99 14.43 -18.76
C PRO A 26 -1.66 14.81 -20.09
N ALA A 27 -2.77 14.14 -20.40
CA ALA A 27 -3.38 14.05 -21.74
C ALA A 27 -3.92 15.37 -22.34
N GLN A 28 -3.80 16.51 -21.65
CA GLN A 28 -4.22 17.81 -22.20
C GLN A 28 -3.16 18.46 -23.10
N GLN A 29 -1.96 17.89 -23.22
CA GLN A 29 -0.86 18.50 -23.97
C GLN A 29 -0.01 17.47 -24.74
N SER A 30 -0.63 16.45 -25.31
CA SER A 30 0.03 15.57 -26.27
C SER A 30 -0.63 15.71 -27.64
N GLN A 31 0.02 16.41 -28.57
CA GLN A 31 -0.25 16.20 -29.99
C GLN A 31 -0.01 14.74 -30.32
N GLU A 32 -0.99 14.11 -30.96
CA GLU A 32 -0.92 12.72 -31.42
C GLU A 32 0.29 12.54 -32.34
N GLY A 33 1.32 11.84 -31.85
CA GLY A 33 2.48 11.48 -32.68
C GLY A 33 3.77 11.20 -31.93
N ASN A 34 4.04 11.85 -30.79
CA ASN A 34 5.33 11.67 -30.10
C ASN A 34 5.21 10.74 -28.88
N LYS A 35 5.46 9.45 -29.11
CA LYS A 35 5.45 8.38 -28.10
C LYS A 35 6.68 8.39 -27.16
N LYS A 36 7.52 9.43 -27.20
CA LYS A 36 8.73 9.49 -26.38
C LYS A 36 8.38 9.95 -24.95
N PRO A 37 8.83 9.22 -23.92
CA PRO A 37 8.62 9.64 -22.54
C PRO A 37 9.45 10.89 -22.22
N PHE A 38 8.92 11.77 -21.37
CA PHE A 38 9.64 12.98 -20.99
C PHE A 38 10.73 12.70 -19.94
N MET A 39 10.60 11.59 -19.20
CA MET A 39 11.56 11.15 -18.20
C MET A 39 11.46 9.64 -17.99
N THR A 40 12.62 9.01 -17.80
CA THR A 40 12.76 7.60 -17.43
C THR A 40 13.47 7.53 -16.09
N ILE A 41 12.91 6.81 -15.13
CA ILE A 41 13.53 6.54 -13.83
C ILE A 41 13.95 5.08 -13.81
N ARG A 42 15.21 4.82 -13.41
CA ARG A 42 15.81 3.49 -13.35
C ARG A 42 16.54 3.30 -12.04
N GLY A 43 16.65 2.06 -11.59
CA GLY A 43 17.41 1.70 -10.40
C GLY A 43 16.63 0.80 -9.47
N GLU A 44 16.99 0.81 -8.20
CA GLU A 44 16.46 -0.08 -7.18
C GLU A 44 15.52 0.71 -6.25
N TRP A 45 14.25 0.32 -6.16
CA TRP A 45 13.28 1.06 -5.34
C TRP A 45 13.58 1.02 -3.84
N ASN A 46 14.39 0.06 -3.39
CA ASN A 46 14.82 -0.11 -2.00
C ASN A 46 16.24 0.44 -1.76
N ASN A 47 16.80 1.19 -2.71
CA ASN A 47 18.16 1.70 -2.65
C ASN A 47 18.24 3.02 -3.44
N VAL A 48 18.93 3.03 -4.59
CA VAL A 48 19.13 4.24 -5.39
C VAL A 48 18.34 4.16 -6.69
N MET A 49 17.61 5.23 -7.00
CA MET A 49 16.97 5.45 -8.29
C MET A 49 17.55 6.71 -8.95
N MET A 50 17.80 6.61 -10.25
CA MET A 50 18.31 7.66 -11.13
C MET A 50 17.21 8.11 -12.10
N ALA A 51 17.14 9.41 -12.38
CA ALA A 51 16.23 9.98 -13.37
C ALA A 51 17.01 10.45 -14.60
N LYS A 52 16.56 10.02 -15.77
CA LYS A 52 17.03 10.46 -17.09
C LYS A 52 15.91 11.23 -17.79
N PRO A 53 15.97 12.57 -17.88
CA PRO A 53 15.05 13.36 -18.69
C PRO A 53 15.29 13.09 -20.18
N ALA A 54 14.29 13.42 -21.02
CA ALA A 54 14.39 13.26 -22.47
C ALA A 54 15.51 14.13 -23.09
N TYR A 55 15.78 15.28 -22.47
CA TYR A 55 16.84 16.20 -22.82
C TYR A 55 17.59 16.56 -21.53
N GLY A 56 18.90 16.34 -21.51
CA GLY A 56 19.75 16.56 -20.33
C GLY A 56 20.34 15.29 -19.73
N ASP A 57 21.17 15.46 -18.71
CA ASP A 57 21.94 14.38 -18.11
C ASP A 57 21.16 13.56 -17.09
N GLU A 58 21.65 12.34 -16.84
CA GLU A 58 21.10 11.50 -15.78
C GLU A 58 21.52 12.08 -14.42
N TYR A 59 20.60 12.08 -13.46
CA TYR A 59 20.87 12.57 -12.11
C TYR A 59 20.23 11.67 -11.06
N LEU A 60 20.73 11.77 -9.83
CA LEU A 60 20.19 11.04 -8.68
C LEU A 60 18.75 11.51 -8.42
N PHE A 61 17.78 10.60 -8.55
CA PHE A 61 16.39 10.89 -8.26
C PHE A 61 16.11 10.76 -6.77
N ILE A 62 16.46 9.61 -6.20
CA ILE A 62 16.33 9.38 -4.76
C ILE A 62 17.32 8.30 -4.32
N ASP A 63 17.98 8.56 -3.19
CA ASP A 63 18.61 7.54 -2.37
C ASP A 63 17.68 7.27 -1.18
N VAL A 64 17.01 6.11 -1.21
CA VAL A 64 16.02 5.69 -0.23
C VAL A 64 16.66 5.43 1.13
N ARG A 65 17.92 4.97 1.17
CA ARG A 65 18.63 4.66 2.42
C ARG A 65 19.12 5.91 3.12
N ALA A 66 19.36 6.98 2.36
CA ALA A 66 19.69 8.28 2.90
C ALA A 66 18.47 9.02 3.49
N GLN A 67 17.23 8.58 3.19
CA GLN A 67 16.03 9.24 3.72
C GLN A 67 15.71 8.77 5.15
N PRO A 68 15.41 9.70 6.08
CA PRO A 68 14.94 9.31 7.41
C PRO A 68 13.55 8.67 7.33
N GLU A 69 13.33 7.65 8.16
CA GLU A 69 12.02 7.02 8.29
C GLU A 69 11.04 7.95 9.03
N MET A 70 10.02 8.44 8.32
CA MET A 70 8.93 9.19 8.94
C MET A 70 7.88 8.22 9.48
N LYS A 71 7.85 8.04 10.80
CA LYS A 71 6.90 7.13 11.45
C LYS A 71 5.51 7.75 11.50
N LYS A 72 4.49 6.96 11.15
CA LYS A 72 3.10 7.34 11.34
C LYS A 72 2.77 7.42 12.84
N GLU A 73 2.28 8.58 13.26
CA GLU A 73 1.68 8.77 14.59
C GLU A 73 0.32 8.07 14.67
N CYS A 74 0.07 7.41 15.80
CA CYS A 74 -1.21 6.76 16.08
C CYS A 74 -1.50 6.89 17.57
N VAL A 75 -2.78 6.98 17.92
CA VAL A 75 -3.21 6.96 19.32
C VAL A 75 -2.79 5.65 20.03
N PRO A 76 -2.59 5.67 21.35
CA PRO A 76 -2.23 4.49 22.14
C PRO A 76 -3.21 3.34 21.93
N VAL A 77 -2.71 2.09 21.95
CA VAL A 77 -3.51 0.88 21.68
C VAL A 77 -4.73 0.76 22.60
N MET A 78 -4.64 1.26 23.84
CA MET A 78 -5.75 1.26 24.80
C MET A 78 -6.90 2.20 24.40
N GLN A 79 -6.61 3.26 23.64
CA GLN A 79 -7.60 4.23 23.17
C GLN A 79 -8.17 3.88 21.80
N GLN A 80 -7.55 2.95 21.06
CA GLN A 80 -8.06 2.48 19.76
C GLN A 80 -9.34 1.66 19.92
N GLY A 81 -10.22 1.71 18.93
CA GLY A 81 -11.40 0.85 18.84
C GLY A 81 -11.05 -0.63 18.67
N GLU A 82 -11.97 -1.53 19.03
CA GLU A 82 -11.71 -2.98 19.06
C GLU A 82 -11.28 -3.58 17.72
N ARG A 83 -11.80 -3.03 16.62
CA ARG A 83 -11.51 -3.47 15.25
C ARG A 83 -10.39 -2.68 14.57
N GLU A 84 -9.74 -1.76 15.28
CA GLU A 84 -8.54 -1.08 14.76
C GLU A 84 -7.33 -2.02 14.80
N SER A 85 -6.49 -1.95 13.76
CA SER A 85 -5.48 -2.97 13.49
C SER A 85 -4.52 -3.22 14.65
N ARG A 86 -3.97 -2.18 15.30
CA ARG A 86 -2.99 -2.41 16.39
C ARG A 86 -3.67 -3.04 17.60
N ARG A 87 -4.91 -2.66 17.94
CA ARG A 87 -5.66 -3.26 19.07
C ARG A 87 -6.16 -4.66 18.78
N LEU A 88 -6.67 -4.91 17.57
CA LEU A 88 -7.19 -6.20 17.13
C LEU A 88 -6.09 -7.26 17.11
N TRP A 89 -4.93 -6.92 16.54
CA TRP A 89 -3.81 -7.86 16.36
C TRP A 89 -2.79 -7.86 17.51
N ARG A 90 -3.02 -7.08 18.58
CA ARG A 90 -2.02 -6.85 19.65
C ARG A 90 -1.42 -8.13 20.24
N HIS A 91 -2.23 -9.16 20.43
CA HIS A 91 -1.79 -10.42 21.04
C HIS A 91 -0.95 -11.26 20.08
N VAL A 92 -1.28 -11.23 18.79
CA VAL A 92 -0.51 -11.90 17.74
C VAL A 92 0.85 -11.24 17.61
N THR A 93 0.88 -9.92 17.45
CA THR A 93 2.14 -9.17 17.27
C THR A 93 3.03 -9.23 18.50
N ALA A 94 2.45 -9.15 19.71
CA ALA A 94 3.18 -9.31 20.97
C ALA A 94 3.80 -10.72 21.14
N ALA A 95 3.11 -11.76 20.67
CA ALA A 95 3.62 -13.13 20.70
C ALA A 95 4.72 -13.35 19.66
N LEU A 96 4.55 -12.82 18.44
CA LEU A 96 5.56 -12.87 17.37
C LEU A 96 6.86 -12.16 17.78
N LEU A 97 6.75 -10.97 18.39
CA LEU A 97 7.92 -10.23 18.89
C LEU A 97 8.71 -11.02 19.94
N ARG A 98 8.04 -11.89 20.70
CA ARG A 98 8.65 -12.77 21.72
C ARG A 98 8.95 -14.17 21.21
N ASN A 99 8.85 -14.38 19.89
CA ASN A 99 9.04 -15.67 19.23
C ASN A 99 8.15 -16.81 19.79
N ARG A 100 6.97 -16.48 20.32
CA ARG A 100 6.02 -17.46 20.89
C ARG A 100 4.98 -17.87 19.84
N ILE A 101 5.41 -18.70 18.89
CA ILE A 101 4.60 -19.06 17.71
C ILE A 101 3.26 -19.71 18.07
N ASN A 102 3.25 -20.64 19.03
CA ASN A 102 2.00 -21.31 19.47
C ASN A 102 0.96 -20.31 19.97
N ILE A 103 1.38 -19.29 20.72
CA ILE A 103 0.49 -18.24 21.23
C ILE A 103 -0.01 -17.36 20.09
N ALA A 104 0.88 -16.97 19.16
CA ALA A 104 0.51 -16.17 17.99
C ALA A 104 -0.54 -16.90 17.14
N THR A 105 -0.35 -18.20 16.88
CA THR A 105 -1.28 -19.04 16.13
C THR A 105 -2.65 -19.13 16.80
N THR A 106 -2.68 -19.37 18.12
CA THR A 106 -3.94 -19.41 18.88
C THR A 106 -4.66 -18.06 18.85
N ALA A 107 -3.96 -16.96 19.09
CA ALA A 107 -4.54 -15.62 19.02
C ALA A 107 -5.07 -15.28 17.63
N LYS A 108 -4.33 -15.61 16.56
CA LYS A 108 -4.76 -15.46 15.17
C LYS A 108 -6.03 -16.27 14.90
N ARG A 109 -6.05 -17.54 15.32
CA ARG A 109 -7.22 -18.43 15.16
C ARG A 109 -8.46 -17.84 15.83
N MET A 110 -8.33 -17.27 17.03
CA MET A 110 -9.45 -16.63 17.74
C MET A 110 -10.06 -15.48 16.92
N ILE A 111 -9.23 -14.60 16.36
CA ILE A 111 -9.69 -13.48 15.53
C ILE A 111 -10.42 -14.00 14.28
N GLU A 112 -9.83 -14.96 13.58
CA GLU A 112 -10.39 -15.50 12.34
C GLU A 112 -11.66 -16.32 12.56
N GLN A 113 -11.74 -17.10 13.64
CA GLN A 113 -12.94 -17.84 14.02
C GLN A 113 -14.09 -16.89 14.33
N ARG A 114 -13.84 -15.81 15.09
CA ARG A 114 -14.83 -14.75 15.33
C ARG A 114 -15.33 -14.15 14.02
N GLN A 115 -14.43 -13.79 13.11
CA GLN A 115 -14.83 -13.21 11.81
C GLN A 115 -15.63 -14.20 10.94
N ARG A 116 -15.27 -15.48 10.95
CA ARG A 116 -16.04 -16.53 10.26
C ARG A 116 -17.43 -16.73 10.85
N ALA A 117 -17.55 -16.71 12.18
CA ALA A 117 -18.85 -16.80 12.85
C ALA A 117 -19.73 -15.59 12.53
N GLU A 118 -19.19 -14.37 12.60
CA GLU A 118 -19.93 -13.15 12.25
C GLU A 118 -20.34 -13.16 10.75
N ALA A 119 -19.50 -13.68 9.85
CA ALA A 119 -19.85 -13.82 8.43
C ALA A 119 -20.95 -14.85 8.19
N LYS A 120 -20.91 -15.98 8.90
CA LYS A 120 -21.97 -17.00 8.86
C LYS A 120 -23.30 -16.42 9.35
N GLN A 121 -23.28 -15.70 10.47
CA GLN A 121 -24.48 -15.05 11.01
C GLN A 121 -25.08 -14.03 10.01
N ARG A 122 -24.25 -13.22 9.35
CA ARG A 122 -24.71 -12.28 8.30
C ARG A 122 -25.38 -13.01 7.14
N LEU A 123 -24.80 -14.12 6.68
CA LEU A 123 -25.39 -14.93 5.62
C LEU A 123 -26.75 -15.52 6.03
N GLU A 124 -26.84 -16.07 7.24
CA GLU A 124 -28.07 -16.68 7.78
C GLU A 124 -29.19 -15.66 7.99
N THR A 125 -28.84 -14.43 8.35
CA THR A 125 -29.80 -13.32 8.55
C THR A 125 -30.11 -12.53 7.28
N GLY A 126 -29.41 -12.82 6.17
CA GLY A 126 -29.52 -12.06 4.93
C GLY A 126 -28.94 -10.64 5.00
N GLU A 127 -28.17 -10.33 6.04
CA GLU A 127 -27.55 -9.01 6.22
C GLU A 127 -26.37 -8.82 5.27
N ARG A 128 -26.36 -7.71 4.53
CA ARG A 128 -25.23 -7.35 3.66
C ARG A 128 -24.09 -6.76 4.47
N TRP A 129 -22.85 -7.10 4.09
CA TRP A 129 -21.67 -6.46 4.67
C TRP A 129 -21.67 -4.95 4.39
N LYS A 130 -21.62 -4.15 5.46
CA LYS A 130 -21.53 -2.69 5.38
C LYS A 130 -20.15 -2.22 5.83
N THR A 131 -19.45 -1.55 4.92
CA THR A 131 -18.19 -0.86 5.20
C THR A 131 -18.43 0.42 6.00
N ARG A 132 -17.50 0.77 6.90
CA ARG A 132 -17.66 1.93 7.80
C ARG A 132 -17.34 3.27 7.14
N TYR A 133 -16.27 3.33 6.36
CA TYR A 133 -15.68 4.58 5.88
C TYR A 133 -15.78 4.77 4.36
N PHE A 134 -16.13 3.72 3.63
CA PHE A 134 -16.21 3.75 2.18
C PHE A 134 -17.55 3.22 1.72
N SER A 135 -18.06 3.75 0.61
CA SER A 135 -19.28 3.30 -0.05
C SER A 135 -19.00 3.00 -1.51
N LEU A 136 -19.66 1.98 -2.06
CA LEU A 136 -19.55 1.60 -3.46
C LEU A 136 -20.51 2.47 -4.28
N ALA A 137 -19.98 3.24 -5.23
CA ALA A 137 -20.77 4.03 -6.15
C ALA A 137 -21.32 3.16 -7.31
N PRO A 138 -22.31 3.65 -8.07
CA PRO A 138 -22.93 2.88 -9.16
C PRO A 138 -21.96 2.46 -10.27
N ASP A 139 -20.87 3.20 -10.47
CA ASP A 139 -19.78 2.93 -11.41
C ASP A 139 -18.67 2.04 -10.80
N GLU A 140 -18.99 1.29 -9.74
CA GLU A 140 -18.11 0.32 -9.06
C GLU A 140 -16.85 0.90 -8.41
N ARG A 141 -16.70 2.23 -8.34
CA ARG A 141 -15.64 2.88 -7.56
C ARG A 141 -16.01 2.94 -6.08
N TRP A 142 -14.99 2.81 -5.23
CA TRP A 142 -15.13 3.07 -3.80
C TRP A 142 -14.90 4.55 -3.52
N LEU A 143 -15.87 5.19 -2.88
CA LEU A 143 -15.80 6.57 -2.41
C LEU A 143 -15.57 6.59 -0.90
N TYR A 144 -14.65 7.44 -0.44
CA TYR A 144 -14.55 7.75 0.98
C TYR A 144 -15.77 8.59 1.38
N ASN A 145 -16.40 8.25 2.50
CA ASN A 145 -17.67 8.85 2.90
C ASN A 145 -17.55 10.31 3.37
N GLU A 146 -16.34 10.80 3.65
CA GLU A 146 -16.08 12.15 4.15
C GLU A 146 -14.87 12.79 3.43
N PRO A 147 -14.96 13.02 2.11
CA PRO A 147 -13.84 13.52 1.31
C PRO A 147 -13.32 14.87 1.82
N LEU A 148 -12.04 15.13 1.60
CA LEU A 148 -11.39 16.35 2.09
C LEU A 148 -11.95 17.61 1.41
N GLU A 149 -12.37 17.47 0.16
CA GLU A 149 -12.97 18.52 -0.66
C GLU A 149 -14.27 19.07 -0.06
N GLU A 150 -14.99 18.28 0.75
CA GLU A 150 -16.24 18.67 1.41
C GLU A 150 -16.02 19.24 2.82
N ARG A 151 -14.77 19.25 3.32
CA ARG A 151 -14.42 19.69 4.68
C ARG A 151 -13.84 21.11 4.74
N ILE A 152 -13.67 21.76 3.59
CA ILE A 152 -13.12 23.12 3.42
C ILE A 152 -14.29 24.04 3.07
#